data_AF-A0A5B1B5F9-F1
#
_entry.id   AF-A0A5B1B5F9-F1
#
_cell.length_a   1.000
_cell.length_b   1.000
_cell.length_c   1.000
_cell.angle_alpha   90.00
_cell.angle_beta   90.00
_cell.angle_gamma   90.00
#
_symmetry.space_group_name_H-M   'P 1'
#
loop_
_entity.id
_entity.type
_entity.pdbx_description
1 polymer ?
#
loop_
_entity_poly.entity_id
_entity_poly.type
_entity_poly.pdbx_seq_one_letter_code
_entity_poly.pdbx_strand_id
1 'polypeptide(L)' 'MKENRRFIVESWFNDYEDLFKRSGVDRWLNQPEGTMQKFFKYGVPLNNRRINRAYRKITQMITHFELLKTETDQ' A
#
# COMPACT_ATOMS: atom_id res chain seq x y z
N MET A 1 -17.55 -12.93 -3.50
CA MET A 1 -16.18 -13.32 -3.90
C MET A 1 -15.19 -12.69 -2.93
N LYS A 2 -14.18 -13.42 -2.45
CA LYS A 2 -13.13 -12.83 -1.60
C LYS A 2 -12.25 -11.95 -2.49
N GLU A 3 -12.12 -10.67 -2.17
CA GLU A 3 -11.25 -9.74 -2.92
C GLU A 3 -9.84 -10.33 -3.03
N ASN A 4 -9.25 -10.24 -4.23
CA ASN A 4 -7.86 -10.65 -4.44
C ASN A 4 -6.92 -9.56 -3.91
N ARG A 5 -6.84 -9.42 -2.58
CA ARG A 5 -6.05 -8.37 -1.90
C ARG A 5 -4.58 -8.38 -2.30
N ARG A 6 -4.01 -9.55 -2.59
CA ARG A 6 -2.62 -9.65 -3.04
C ARG A 6 -2.44 -8.92 -4.36
N PHE A 7 -3.25 -9.29 -5.36
CA PHE A 7 -3.22 -8.65 -6.67
C PHE A 7 -3.38 -7.14 -6.54
N ILE A 8 -4.40 -6.68 -5.80
CA ILE A 8 -4.67 -5.25 -5.61
C ILE A 8 -3.46 -4.52 -5.00
N VAL A 9 -2.91 -5.04 -3.91
CA VAL A 9 -1.80 -4.39 -3.19
C VAL A 9 -0.51 -4.39 -4.00
N GLU A 10 -0.17 -5.52 -4.62
CA GLU A 10 1.07 -5.66 -5.39
C GLU A 10 1.02 -4.81 -6.66
N SER A 11 -0.10 -4.81 -7.38
CA SER A 11 -0.32 -3.89 -8.51
C SER A 11 -0.20 -2.44 -8.07
N TRP A 12 -0.87 -2.04 -6.99
CA TRP A 12 -0.80 -0.67 -6.50
C TRP A 12 0.64 -0.26 -6.13
N PHE A 13 1.41 -1.12 -5.47
CA PHE A 13 2.81 -0.79 -5.18
C PHE A 13 3.67 -0.68 -6.43
N ASN A 14 3.45 -1.51 -7.44
CA ASN A 14 4.19 -1.45 -8.70
C ASN A 14 3.82 -0.22 -9.52
N ASP A 15 2.53 0.09 -9.64
CA ASP A 15 2.02 1.23 -10.43
C ASP A 15 2.50 2.59 -9.86
N TYR A 16 2.72 2.64 -8.55
CA TYR A 16 3.10 3.86 -7.84
C TYR A 16 4.48 3.79 -7.18
N GLU A 17 5.37 2.89 -7.64
CA GLU A 17 6.71 2.72 -7.03
C GLU A 17 7.45 4.06 -6.94
N ASP A 18 7.43 4.84 -8.02
CA ASP A 18 8.16 6.11 -8.13
C ASP A 18 7.60 7.23 -7.23
N LEU A 19 6.33 7.12 -6.81
CA LEU A 19 5.71 8.11 -5.92
C LEU A 19 6.17 7.95 -4.47
N PHE A 20 6.58 6.74 -4.07
CA PHE A 20 6.83 6.43 -2.68
C PHE A 20 8.31 6.13 -2.41
N LYS A 21 8.89 6.86 -1.46
CA LYS A 21 10.15 6.43 -0.86
C LYS A 21 9.95 5.07 -0.19
N ARG A 22 10.69 4.05 -0.63
CA ARG A 22 10.60 2.66 -0.13
C ARG A 22 10.63 2.57 1.40
N SER A 23 11.53 3.31 2.07
CA SER A 23 11.61 3.37 3.53
C SER A 23 10.43 4.10 4.18
N GLY A 24 9.80 5.03 3.47
CA GLY A 24 8.55 5.68 3.89
C GLY A 24 7.39 4.69 3.92
N VAL A 25 7.27 3.82 2.91
CA VAL A 25 6.25 2.76 2.88
C VAL A 25 6.48 1.76 4.02
N ASP A 26 7.73 1.37 4.29
CA ASP A 26 8.03 0.47 5.41
C ASP A 26 7.55 1.04 6.76
N ARG A 27 7.80 2.34 7.01
CA ARG A 27 7.31 3.05 8.20
C ARG A 27 5.78 3.14 8.22
N TRP A 28 5.16 3.52 7.11
CA TRP A 28 3.70 3.67 7.00
C TRP A 28 2.97 2.34 7.26
N LEU A 29 3.54 1.24 6.80
CA LEU A 29 3.03 -0.12 7.03
C LEU A 29 3.52 -0.75 8.34
N ASN A 30 4.29 -0.05 9.17
CA ASN A 30 4.89 -0.58 10.40
C ASN A 30 5.52 -1.96 10.17
N GLN A 31 6.40 -2.06 9.18
CA GLN A 31 7.12 -3.28 8.82
C GLN A 31 8.64 -3.03 8.85
N PRO A 32 9.46 -4.09 8.93
CA PRO A 32 10.92 -3.93 9.00
C PRO A 32 11.45 -3.13 7.81
N GLU A 33 12.41 -2.27 8.08
CA GLU A 33 13.10 -1.48 7.05
C GLU A 33 13.74 -2.40 6.00
N GLY A 34 13.63 -1.99 4.74
CA GLY A 34 14.12 -2.77 3.59
C GLY A 34 13.15 -3.83 3.12
N THR A 35 11.96 -3.96 3.73
CA THR A 35 10.93 -4.90 3.24
C THR A 35 10.48 -4.51 1.84
N MET A 36 10.13 -3.23 1.62
CA MET A 36 9.75 -2.76 0.28
C MET A 36 10.93 -2.77 -0.69
N GLN A 37 12.16 -2.52 -0.22
CA GLN A 37 13.34 -2.67 -1.08
C GLN A 37 13.47 -4.10 -1.60
N LYS A 38 13.23 -5.11 -0.77
CA LYS A 38 13.27 -6.52 -1.20
C LYS A 38 12.14 -6.86 -2.15
N PHE A 39 10.95 -6.31 -1.92
CA PHE A 39 9.82 -6.46 -2.84
C PHE A 39 10.14 -5.92 -4.23
N PHE A 40 10.53 -4.64 -4.32
CA PHE A 40 10.79 -3.98 -5.61
C PHE A 40 12.07 -4.47 -6.30
N LYS A 41 13.20 -4.55 -5.58
CA LYS A 41 14.51 -4.86 -6.20
C LYS A 41 14.71 -6.35 -6.47
N TYR A 42 14.19 -7.21 -5.60
CA TYR A 42 14.48 -8.65 -5.64
C TYR A 42 13.23 -9.50 -5.94
N GLY A 43 12.06 -8.88 -6.17
CA GLY A 43 10.81 -9.60 -6.43
C GLY A 43 10.35 -10.47 -5.25
N VAL A 44 10.79 -10.17 -4.02
CA VAL A 44 10.45 -10.99 -2.85
C VAL A 44 8.99 -10.72 -2.46
N PRO A 45 8.10 -11.71 -2.53
CA PRO A 45 6.68 -11.49 -2.30
C PRO A 45 6.40 -11.09 -0.84
N LEU A 46 5.45 -10.19 -0.66
CA LEU A 46 4.96 -9.86 0.68
C LEU A 46 4.14 -11.02 1.25
N ASN A 47 4.29 -11.29 2.54
CA ASN A 47 3.48 -12.30 3.21
C ASN A 47 2.02 -11.83 3.37
N ASN A 48 1.09 -12.75 3.59
CA ASN A 48 -0.34 -12.44 3.68
C ASN A 48 -0.68 -11.45 4.81
N ARG A 49 0.10 -11.42 5.90
CA ARG A 49 -0.08 -10.46 6.99
C ARG A 49 0.23 -9.03 6.51
N ARG A 50 1.32 -8.84 5.78
CA ARG A 50 1.72 -7.55 5.18
C ARG A 50 0.72 -7.11 4.11
N ILE A 51 0.28 -8.03 3.24
CA ILE A 51 -0.76 -7.75 2.23
C ILE A 51 -2.05 -7.24 2.89
N ASN A 52 -2.56 -7.94 3.92
CA ASN A 52 -3.79 -7.50 4.59
C ASN A 52 -3.63 -6.14 5.29
N ARG A 53 -2.45 -5.85 5.83
CA ARG A 53 -2.17 -4.55 6.45
C ARG A 53 -2.11 -3.43 5.42
N ALA A 54 -1.36 -3.65 4.34
CA ALA A 54 -1.26 -2.71 3.23
C ALA A 54 -2.64 -2.41 2.65
N TYR A 55 -3.44 -3.44 2.38
CA TYR A 55 -4.80 -3.29 1.89
C TYR A 55 -5.62 -2.34 2.78
N ARG A 56 -5.67 -2.60 4.09
CA ARG A 56 -6.39 -1.74 5.05
C ARG A 56 -5.90 -0.29 5.03
N LYS A 57 -4.58 -0.08 5.02
CA LYS A 57 -3.96 1.25 5.04
C LYS A 57 -4.23 2.03 3.75
N ILE A 58 -4.13 1.37 2.60
CA ILE A 58 -4.46 1.94 1.28
C ILE A 58 -5.93 2.34 1.24
N THR A 59 -6.85 1.45 1.65
CA THR A 59 -8.28 1.76 1.72
C THR A 59 -8.55 2.96 2.62
N GLN A 60 -7.95 3.01 3.81
CA GLN A 60 -8.11 4.16 4.73
C GLN A 60 -7.65 5.49 4.09
N MET A 61 -6.52 5.47 3.39
CA MET A 61 -5.99 6.65 2.71
C MET A 61 -6.92 7.13 1.59
N ILE A 62 -7.42 6.22 0.74
CA ILE A 62 -8.36 6.54 -0.34
C ILE A 62 -9.67 7.06 0.23
N THR A 63 -10.24 6.37 1.23
CA THR A 63 -11.49 6.82 1.87
C THR A 63 -11.32 8.21 2.50
N HIS A 64 -10.20 8.48 3.16
CA HIS A 64 -9.95 9.80 3.72
C HIS A 64 -9.85 10.88 2.64
N PHE A 65 -9.16 10.59 1.53
CA PHE A 65 -9.07 11.50 0.38
C PHE A 65 -10.45 11.82 -0.22
N GLU A 66 -11.30 10.80 -0.41
CA GLU A 66 -12.66 11.01 -0.94
C GLU A 66 -13.54 11.84 0.00
N LEU A 67 -13.41 11.66 1.32
CA LEU A 67 -14.14 12.48 2.29
C LEU A 67 -13.76 13.96 2.20
N LEU A 68 -12.46 14.27 2.13
CA LEU A 68 -11.99 15.66 1.99
C LEU A 68 -12.51 16.33 0.72
N LYS A 69 -12.64 15.57 -0.37
CA LYS A 69 -13.23 16.07 -1.62
C LYS A 69 -14.70 16.46 -1.40
N THR A 70 -15.48 15.60 -0.75
CA THR A 70 -16.91 15.89 -0.50
C THR A 70 -17.17 17.06 0.44
N GLU A 71 -16.23 17.39 1.34
CA GLU A 71 -16.31 18.56 2.23
C GLU A 71 -15.97 19.88 1.52
N THR A 72 -15.20 19.83 0.43
CA THR A 72 -14.77 21.02 -0.32
C THR A 72 -15.76 21.43 -1.41
N ASP A 73 -16.61 20.50 -1.85
CA ASP A 73 -17.66 20.72 -2.86
C ASP A 73 -18.99 21.23 -2.26
N GLN A 74 -19.02 21.55 -0.95
CA GLN A 74 -20.16 22.15 -0.21
C GLN A 74 -19.91 23.63 0.09
#